data_AF-A0A9W8RQ53-F1
#
_entry.id   AF-A0A9W8RQ53-F1
#
_cell.length_a   1.000
_cell.length_b   1.000
_cell.length_c   1.000
_cell.angle_alpha   90.00
_cell.angle_beta   90.00
_cell.angle_gamma   90.00
#
_symmetry.space_group_name_H-M   'P 1'
#
loop_
_entity.id
_entity.type
_entity.pdbx_description
1 polymer ?
#
loop_
_entity_poly.entity_id
_entity_poly.type
_entity_poly.pdbx_seq_one_letter_code
_entity_poly.pdbx_strand_id
1 'polypeptide(L)'
;MALEEPWGPESFRLYDGMTRGQSTMLLQCRTEFIGLNYFLNGIQAKRPSRDPQRPETTESLELIPAECPCGHSRQTVFHVFMDCPALSFARRRLGAKVGRLDFKRLLTVQGTIAADWAIAYFKLDQFAFPRDYSQFVDVDEEGGDGEGKDEEDDVGEDVA
;
A
#
# COMPACT_ATOMS: atom_id res chain seq x y z
N MET A 1 -9.83 -0.35 20.03
CA MET A 1 -9.04 -0.45 18.78
C MET A 1 -7.58 -0.22 19.20
N ALA A 2 -6.64 -1.17 19.33
CA ALA A 2 -6.58 -2.63 19.20
C ALA A 2 -7.89 -3.39 19.34
N LEU A 3 -8.04 -4.46 18.57
CA LEU A 3 -9.14 -5.41 18.70
C LEU A 3 -9.23 -5.83 20.16
N GLU A 4 -10.44 -5.96 20.70
CA GLU A 4 -10.74 -6.30 22.10
C GLU A 4 -10.24 -7.72 22.51
N GLU A 5 -9.37 -8.32 21.72
CA GLU A 5 -8.82 -9.63 21.98
C GLU A 5 -7.85 -9.58 23.17
N PRO A 6 -7.91 -10.57 24.07
CA PRO A 6 -6.92 -10.72 25.11
C PRO A 6 -5.55 -11.06 24.50
N TRP A 7 -4.49 -10.65 25.19
CA TRP A 7 -3.13 -11.09 24.86
C TRP A 7 -3.02 -12.62 24.97
N GLY A 8 -2.51 -13.27 23.94
CA GLY A 8 -2.32 -14.73 23.94
C GLY A 8 -1.71 -15.28 22.65
N PRO A 9 -1.33 -16.57 22.63
CA PRO A 9 -0.85 -17.26 21.42
C PRO A 9 -1.80 -17.14 20.22
N GLU A 10 -3.10 -17.00 20.47
CA GLU A 10 -4.14 -16.82 19.46
C GLU A 10 -3.94 -15.53 18.65
N SER A 11 -3.41 -14.47 19.25
CA SER A 11 -3.09 -13.21 18.55
C SER A 11 -1.99 -13.38 17.52
N PHE A 12 -1.06 -14.32 17.73
CA PHE A 12 0.00 -14.61 16.77
C PHE A 12 -0.50 -15.41 15.58
N ARG A 13 -1.50 -16.29 15.77
CA ARG A 13 -2.12 -17.07 14.69
C ARG A 13 -2.73 -16.19 13.59
N LEU A 14 -3.07 -14.95 13.91
CA LEU A 14 -3.55 -13.96 12.94
C LEU A 14 -2.53 -13.61 11.85
N TYR A 15 -1.27 -13.98 12.02
CA TYR A 15 -0.18 -13.70 11.08
C TYR A 15 0.37 -14.98 10.42
N ASP A 16 -0.20 -16.15 10.72
CA ASP A 16 0.27 -17.43 10.19
C ASP A 16 0.19 -17.44 8.66
N GLY A 17 1.28 -17.87 8.01
CA GLY A 17 1.37 -17.96 6.55
C GLY A 17 1.50 -16.63 5.81
N MET A 18 1.60 -15.50 6.51
CA MET A 18 1.84 -14.19 5.88
C MET A 18 3.32 -13.94 5.61
N THR A 19 3.61 -13.14 4.58
CA THR A 19 4.96 -12.62 4.36
C THR A 19 5.33 -11.59 5.43
N ARG A 20 6.63 -11.32 5.61
CA ARG A 20 7.09 -10.28 6.56
C ARG A 20 6.43 -8.93 6.31
N GLY A 21 6.27 -8.54 5.05
CA GLY A 21 5.60 -7.30 4.66
C GLY A 21 4.13 -7.30 5.07
N GLN A 22 3.40 -8.38 4.79
CA GLN A 22 2.00 -8.52 5.16
C GLN A 22 1.82 -8.51 6.69
N SER A 23 2.61 -9.28 7.44
CA SER A 23 2.50 -9.32 8.90
C SER A 23 2.75 -7.94 9.53
N THR A 24 3.78 -7.24 9.04
CA THR A 24 4.12 -5.88 9.51
C THR A 24 3.01 -4.88 9.16
N MET A 25 2.49 -4.91 7.94
CA MET A 25 1.40 -4.03 7.53
C MET A 25 0.13 -4.29 8.35
N LEU A 26 -0.25 -5.55 8.53
CA LEU A 26 -1.42 -5.91 9.32
C LEU A 26 -1.26 -5.45 10.78
N LEU A 27 -0.09 -5.64 11.37
CA LEU A 27 0.21 -5.19 12.72
C LEU A 27 0.02 -3.67 12.85
N GLN A 28 0.60 -2.89 11.91
CA GLN A 28 0.44 -1.43 11.89
C GLN A 28 -1.02 -1.00 11.72
N CYS A 29 -1.79 -1.71 10.87
CA CYS A 29 -3.21 -1.43 10.70
C CYS A 29 -4.03 -1.70 11.98
N ARG A 30 -3.71 -2.79 12.70
CA ARG A 30 -4.45 -3.21 13.91
C ARG A 30 -4.18 -2.30 15.11
N THR A 31 -2.96 -1.78 15.21
CA THR A 31 -2.57 -0.87 16.29
C THR A 31 -2.87 0.59 15.97
N GLU A 32 -3.07 0.93 14.70
CA GLU A 32 -3.07 2.31 14.17
C GLU A 32 -1.74 3.06 14.38
N PHE A 33 -0.66 2.35 14.75
CA PHE A 33 0.71 2.89 14.74
C PHE A 33 1.28 2.71 13.34
N ILE A 34 0.86 3.58 12.43
CA ILE A 34 1.12 3.47 11.00
C ILE A 34 1.41 4.83 10.38
N GLY A 35 2.14 4.86 9.27
CA GLY A 35 2.50 6.09 8.54
C GLY A 35 1.34 6.82 7.83
N LEU A 36 0.13 6.78 8.38
CA LEU A 36 -1.01 7.57 7.90
C LEU A 36 -1.04 8.94 8.57
N ASN A 37 -1.59 9.94 7.87
CA ASN A 37 -1.53 11.34 8.25
C ASN A 37 -2.04 11.62 9.66
N TYR A 38 -3.13 10.96 10.11
CA TYR A 38 -3.65 11.19 11.46
C TYR A 38 -2.66 10.79 12.56
N PHE A 39 -2.03 9.62 12.44
CA PHE A 39 -1.02 9.15 13.40
C PHE A 39 0.23 10.02 13.33
N LEU A 40 0.73 10.30 12.13
CA LEU A 40 1.91 11.15 11.90
C LEU A 40 1.72 12.56 12.48
N ASN A 41 0.55 13.15 12.29
CA ASN A 41 0.20 14.43 12.90
C ASN A 41 0.17 14.36 14.44
N GLY A 42 -0.42 13.29 14.99
CA GLY A 42 -0.48 13.07 16.43
C GLY A 42 0.88 12.98 17.12
N ILE A 43 1.88 12.42 16.44
CA ILE A 43 3.28 12.38 16.92
C ILE A 43 4.11 13.61 16.50
N GLN A 44 3.47 14.62 15.91
CA GLN A 44 4.10 15.85 15.42
C GLN A 44 5.21 15.61 14.38
N ALA A 45 5.07 14.56 13.56
CA ALA A 45 6.02 14.26 12.49
C ALA A 45 6.05 15.40 11.46
N LYS A 46 7.25 15.69 10.97
CA LYS A 46 7.48 16.74 9.96
C LYS A 46 8.05 16.14 8.68
N ARG A 47 7.78 16.79 7.56
CA ARG A 47 8.32 16.44 6.24
C ARG A 47 8.88 17.69 5.55
N PRO A 48 9.72 17.54 4.51
CA PRO A 48 10.09 18.67 3.67
C PRO A 48 8.85 19.40 3.14
N SER A 49 8.87 20.73 3.22
CA SER A 49 7.82 21.59 2.67
C SER A 49 7.55 21.25 1.21
N ARG A 50 6.27 21.04 0.85
CA ARG A 50 5.86 20.79 -0.54
C ARG A 50 5.52 22.06 -1.31
N ASP A 51 5.69 23.22 -0.69
CA ASP A 51 5.46 24.55 -1.25
C ASP A 51 6.37 24.83 -2.47
N PRO A 52 5.83 24.82 -3.71
CA PRO A 52 6.62 25.02 -4.93
C PRO A 52 7.26 26.41 -5.03
N GLN A 53 6.75 27.39 -4.28
CA GLN A 53 7.21 28.77 -4.32
C GLN A 53 8.33 29.06 -3.29
N ARG A 54 8.74 28.06 -2.49
CA ARG A 54 9.70 28.26 -1.41
C ARG A 54 11.15 28.02 -1.88
N PRO A 55 12.11 28.91 -1.56
CA PRO A 55 13.50 28.73 -1.95
C PRO A 55 14.13 27.48 -1.33
N GLU A 56 14.80 26.67 -2.16
CA GLU A 56 15.45 25.40 -1.82
C GLU A 56 16.55 25.52 -0.75
N THR A 57 17.03 26.74 -0.49
CA THR A 57 18.15 27.02 0.42
C THR A 57 17.78 26.93 1.90
N THR A 58 16.54 26.63 2.25
CA THR A 58 16.11 26.48 3.65
C THR A 58 15.37 25.16 3.79
N GLU A 59 16.00 24.17 4.43
CA GLU A 59 15.37 22.91 4.85
C GLU A 59 14.21 23.20 5.80
N SER A 60 13.09 23.59 5.23
CA SER A 60 11.90 23.98 5.96
C SER A 60 11.05 22.74 6.14
N LEU A 61 11.02 22.24 7.36
CA LEU A 61 10.18 21.12 7.75
C LEU A 61 8.76 21.62 8.07
N GLU A 62 7.76 21.12 7.37
CA GLU A 62 6.34 21.36 7.66
C GLU A 62 5.75 20.22 8.50
N LEU A 63 4.81 20.54 9.38
CA LEU A 63 4.04 19.54 10.11
C LEU A 63 3.18 18.75 9.11
N ILE A 64 3.15 17.43 9.24
CA ILE A 64 2.26 16.60 8.42
C ILE A 64 0.82 16.88 8.87
N PRO A 65 -0.07 17.36 7.97
CA PRO A 65 -1.49 17.56 8.29
C PRO A 65 -2.16 16.24 8.64
N ALA A 66 -3.21 16.26 9.48
CA ALA A 66 -3.98 15.06 9.81
C ALA A 66 -4.93 14.62 8.70
N GLU A 67 -5.30 15.54 7.80
CA GLU A 67 -6.32 15.30 6.79
C GLU A 67 -5.87 14.25 5.76
N CYS A 68 -6.84 13.48 5.27
CA CYS A 68 -6.64 12.64 4.10
C CYS A 68 -6.60 13.52 2.85
N PRO A 69 -5.80 13.19 1.81
CA PRO A 69 -5.83 13.88 0.53
C PRO A 69 -7.22 13.95 -0.14
N CYS A 70 -8.17 13.09 0.26
CA CYS A 70 -9.55 13.16 -0.20
C CYS A 70 -10.38 14.30 0.44
N GLY A 71 -9.80 15.06 1.38
CA GLY A 71 -10.47 16.13 2.13
C GLY A 71 -11.08 15.71 3.47
N HIS A 72 -11.02 14.42 3.83
CA HIS A 72 -11.51 13.97 5.14
C HIS A 72 -10.57 14.43 6.27
N SER A 73 -11.13 14.84 7.40
CA SER A 73 -10.36 15.51 8.47
C SER A 73 -9.31 14.63 9.16
N ARG A 74 -9.44 13.30 9.08
CA ARG A 74 -8.51 12.35 9.70
C ARG A 74 -8.24 11.17 8.78
N GLN A 75 -7.02 11.04 8.28
CA GLN A 75 -6.62 9.82 7.57
C GLN A 75 -6.32 8.69 8.58
N THR A 76 -7.36 7.98 9.02
CA THR A 76 -7.23 6.78 9.87
C THR A 76 -7.24 5.50 9.03
N VAL A 77 -6.86 4.37 9.63
CA VAL A 77 -6.93 3.06 8.99
C VAL A 77 -8.38 2.75 8.61
N PHE A 78 -9.32 3.03 9.52
CA PHE A 78 -10.76 2.90 9.26
C PHE A 78 -11.21 3.71 8.04
N HIS A 79 -10.88 5.00 8.00
CA HIS A 79 -11.27 5.86 6.89
C HIS A 79 -10.75 5.32 5.56
N VAL A 80 -9.47 4.94 5.49
CA VAL A 80 -8.85 4.48 4.24
C VAL A 80 -9.48 3.16 3.75
N PHE A 81 -9.76 2.23 4.67
CA PHE A 81 -10.40 0.95 4.32
C PHE A 81 -11.90 1.02 4.04
N MET A 82 -12.64 1.93 4.68
CA MET A 82 -14.11 1.90 4.68
C MET A 82 -14.74 3.06 3.90
N ASP A 83 -14.19 4.26 4.05
CA ASP A 83 -14.92 5.49 3.70
C ASP A 83 -14.25 6.32 2.60
N CYS A 84 -12.93 6.19 2.41
CA CYS A 84 -12.16 7.08 1.56
C CYS A 84 -12.68 7.06 0.11
N PRO A 85 -13.21 8.18 -0.42
CA PRO A 85 -13.78 8.22 -1.76
C PRO A 85 -12.71 8.05 -2.84
N ALA A 86 -11.48 8.54 -2.59
CA ALA A 86 -10.34 8.38 -3.49
C ALA A 86 -9.95 6.91 -3.71
N LEU A 87 -10.31 6.01 -2.78
CA LEU A 87 -10.05 4.58 -2.87
C LEU A 87 -11.33 3.76 -3.13
N SER A 88 -12.42 4.39 -3.56
CA SER A 88 -13.69 3.71 -3.81
C SER A 88 -13.58 2.55 -4.81
N PHE A 89 -12.85 2.75 -5.92
CA PHE A 89 -12.61 1.70 -6.91
C PHE A 89 -11.81 0.52 -6.34
N ALA A 90 -10.68 0.82 -5.69
CA ALA A 90 -9.83 -0.16 -5.01
C ALA A 90 -10.59 -0.95 -3.94
N ARG A 91 -11.46 -0.28 -3.19
CA ARG A 91 -12.30 -0.89 -2.15
C ARG A 91 -13.39 -1.79 -2.73
N ARG A 92 -13.94 -1.49 -3.91
CA ARG A 92 -14.85 -2.43 -4.61
C ARG A 92 -14.14 -3.74 -4.95
N ARG A 93 -12.90 -3.69 -5.44
CA ARG A 93 -12.09 -4.89 -5.72
C ARG A 93 -11.79 -5.69 -4.45
N LEU A 94 -11.48 -4.99 -3.35
CA LEU A 94 -11.34 -5.62 -2.04
C LEU A 94 -12.63 -6.34 -1.64
N GLY A 95 -13.76 -5.64 -1.74
CA GLY A 95 -15.11 -6.19 -1.49
C GLY A 95 -15.40 -7.45 -2.32
N ALA A 96 -15.05 -7.46 -3.61
CA ALA A 96 -15.23 -8.64 -4.46
C ALA A 96 -14.42 -9.86 -3.98
N LYS A 97 -13.22 -9.66 -3.41
CA LYS A 97 -12.40 -10.75 -2.86
C LYS A 97 -12.86 -11.23 -1.49
N VAL A 98 -13.29 -10.32 -0.64
CA VAL A 98 -13.61 -10.62 0.78
C VAL A 98 -15.11 -10.83 1.04
N GLY A 99 -15.94 -10.58 0.04
CA GLY A 99 -17.40 -10.56 0.13
C GLY A 99 -17.90 -9.32 0.86
N ARG A 100 -18.17 -9.45 2.16
CA ARG A 100 -18.66 -8.34 2.98
C ARG A 100 -17.49 -7.59 3.59
N LEU A 101 -17.38 -6.30 3.27
CA LEU A 101 -16.48 -5.38 3.95
C LEU A 101 -16.96 -5.13 5.38
N ASP A 102 -16.26 -5.71 6.33
CA ASP A 102 -16.43 -5.50 7.76
C ASP A 102 -15.06 -5.24 8.37
N PHE A 103 -14.86 -4.07 8.97
CA PHE A 103 -13.55 -3.63 9.43
C PHE A 103 -12.90 -4.59 10.42
N LYS A 104 -13.68 -5.12 11.37
CA LYS A 104 -13.18 -6.06 12.39
C LYS A 104 -12.74 -7.37 11.73
N ARG A 105 -13.56 -7.93 10.85
CA ARG A 105 -13.24 -9.18 10.13
C ARG A 105 -12.08 -8.99 9.16
N LEU A 106 -11.98 -7.84 8.53
CA LEU A 106 -10.91 -7.52 7.59
C LEU A 106 -9.54 -7.60 8.26
N LEU A 107 -9.42 -7.05 9.47
CA LEU A 107 -8.17 -7.03 10.24
C LEU A 107 -7.95 -8.26 11.15
N THR A 108 -8.84 -9.27 11.10
CA THR A 108 -8.71 -10.51 11.90
C THR A 108 -8.77 -11.76 11.04
N VAL A 109 -9.90 -11.99 10.38
CA VAL A 109 -10.16 -13.19 9.58
C VAL A 109 -9.53 -13.11 8.20
N GLN A 110 -9.50 -11.91 7.61
CA GLN A 110 -9.04 -11.69 6.24
C GLN A 110 -7.72 -10.92 6.19
N GLY A 111 -6.91 -11.04 7.24
CA GLY A 111 -5.71 -10.24 7.47
C GLY A 111 -4.73 -10.25 6.30
N THR A 112 -4.54 -11.39 5.64
CA THR A 112 -3.61 -11.51 4.49
C THR A 112 -4.05 -10.62 3.33
N ILE A 113 -5.35 -10.67 3.00
CA ILE A 113 -5.93 -9.89 1.89
C ILE A 113 -5.93 -8.41 2.26
N ALA A 114 -6.28 -8.08 3.51
CA ALA A 114 -6.27 -6.71 4.01
C ALA A 114 -4.88 -6.08 3.97
N ALA A 115 -3.87 -6.82 4.42
CA ALA A 115 -2.48 -6.37 4.45
C ALA A 115 -1.94 -6.14 3.03
N ASP A 116 -2.22 -7.07 2.11
CA ASP A 116 -1.81 -6.92 0.72
C ASP A 116 -2.47 -5.71 0.04
N TRP A 117 -3.77 -5.51 0.28
CA TRP A 117 -4.47 -4.31 -0.18
C TRP A 117 -3.88 -3.02 0.40
N ALA A 118 -3.58 -3.00 1.70
CA ALA A 118 -2.96 -1.84 2.35
C ALA A 118 -1.55 -1.55 1.80
N ILE A 119 -0.74 -2.59 1.53
CA ILE A 119 0.56 -2.47 0.87
C ILE A 119 0.42 -1.78 -0.49
N ALA A 120 -0.58 -2.18 -1.29
CA ALA A 120 -0.85 -1.59 -2.60
C ALA A 120 -1.25 -0.10 -2.54
N TYR A 121 -2.12 0.28 -1.59
CA TYR A 121 -2.83 1.57 -1.64
C TYR A 121 -2.45 2.59 -0.56
N PHE A 122 -1.84 2.19 0.56
CA PHE A 122 -1.42 3.18 1.59
C PHE A 122 -0.18 3.97 1.14
N LYS A 123 0.53 3.45 0.13
CA LYS A 123 1.70 4.08 -0.47
C LYS A 123 2.80 4.46 0.52
N LEU A 124 2.98 3.65 1.56
CA LEU A 124 4.04 3.79 2.55
C LEU A 124 5.38 3.29 1.98
N ASP A 125 6.42 4.12 2.03
CA ASP A 125 7.71 3.87 1.37
C ASP A 125 8.42 2.61 1.88
N GLN A 126 8.29 2.28 3.17
CA GLN A 126 8.86 1.06 3.73
C GLN A 126 8.26 -0.24 3.15
N PHE A 127 7.16 -0.13 2.41
CA PHE A 127 6.52 -1.23 1.70
C PHE A 127 6.62 -1.09 0.17
N ALA A 128 7.53 -0.28 -0.36
CA ALA A 128 7.71 -0.13 -1.80
C ALA A 128 8.01 -1.48 -2.49
N PHE A 129 9.02 -2.22 -2.02
CA PHE A 129 9.37 -3.53 -2.58
C PHE A 129 8.23 -4.57 -2.56
N PRO A 130 7.55 -4.85 -1.43
CA PRO A 130 6.45 -5.81 -1.43
C PRO A 130 5.21 -5.33 -2.21
N ARG A 131 5.14 -4.05 -2.59
CA ARG A 131 4.02 -3.50 -3.37
C ARG A 131 3.96 -4.05 -4.78
N ASP A 132 5.12 -4.25 -5.40
CA ASP A 132 5.22 -4.71 -6.79
C ASP A 132 4.69 -6.14 -6.98
N TYR A 133 4.60 -6.90 -5.89
CA TYR A 133 4.08 -8.27 -5.86
C TYR A 133 2.63 -8.34 -5.35
N SER A 134 1.98 -7.20 -5.11
CA SER A 134 0.64 -7.19 -4.56
C SER A 134 -0.40 -7.63 -5.58
N GLN A 135 -1.36 -8.46 -5.16
CA GLN A 135 -2.43 -8.93 -6.04
C GLN A 135 -3.43 -7.83 -6.46
N PHE A 136 -3.28 -6.64 -5.89
CA PHE A 136 -4.15 -5.49 -6.13
C PHE A 136 -3.55 -4.43 -7.05
N VAL A 137 -2.24 -4.48 -7.28
CA VAL A 137 -1.61 -3.67 -8.32
C VAL A 137 -1.88 -4.38 -9.64
N ASP A 138 -2.56 -3.71 -10.56
CA ASP A 138 -2.64 -4.21 -11.93
C ASP A 138 -1.23 -4.07 -12.50
N VAL A 139 -0.64 -5.16 -12.98
CA VAL A 139 0.57 -5.07 -13.79
C VAL A 139 0.15 -4.29 -15.02
N ASP A 140 0.67 -3.09 -15.20
CA ASP A 140 0.49 -2.37 -16.46
C ASP A 140 0.92 -3.34 -17.58
N GLU A 141 0.00 -3.69 -18.48
CA GLU A 141 0.35 -4.25 -19.78
C GLU A 141 1.05 -3.13 -20.57
N GLU A 142 2.31 -2.86 -20.25
CA GLU A 142 3.17 -2.02 -21.06
C GLU A 142 4.50 -2.75 -21.29
N GLY A 143 4.81 -2.99 -22.57
CA GLY A 143 6.14 -3.40 -23.03
C GLY A 143 6.27 -4.81 -23.61
N GLY A 144 5.26 -5.31 -24.33
CA GLY A 144 5.47 -6.38 -25.30
C GLY A 144 6.27 -5.86 -26.50
N ASP A 145 7.54 -5.56 -26.29
CA ASP A 145 8.48 -5.32 -27.38
C ASP A 145 8.85 -6.67 -27.97
N GLY A 146 8.08 -7.08 -28.98
CA GLY A 146 8.47 -8.14 -29.89
C GLY A 146 9.70 -7.70 -30.67
N GLU A 147 10.88 -7.98 -30.13
CA GLU A 147 12.06 -8.10 -30.98
C GLU A 147 11.88 -9.35 -31.85
N GLY A 148 11.51 -9.09 -33.10
CA GLY A 148 11.59 -10.05 -34.18
C GLY A 148 13.00 -10.64 -34.21
N LYS A 149 13.06 -11.98 -34.20
CA LYS A 149 14.22 -12.68 -34.72
C LYS A 149 14.28 -12.37 -36.21
N ASP A 150 15.15 -11.45 -36.59
CA ASP A 150 15.68 -11.43 -37.94
C ASP A 150 16.59 -12.66 -38.07
N GLU A 151 16.07 -13.69 -38.75
CA GLU A 151 16.88 -14.74 -39.37
C GLU A 151 17.76 -14.07 -40.43
N GLU A 152 19.05 -13.87 -40.12
CA GLU A 152 20.06 -13.64 -41.15
C GLU A 152 20.36 -14.99 -41.81
N ASP A 153 19.77 -15.18 -42.98
CA ASP A 153 20.10 -16.25 -43.91
C ASP A 153 21.55 -16.12 -44.39
N ASP A 154 22.32 -17.17 -44.12
CA ASP A 154 23.65 -17.48 -44.65
C ASP A 154 23.57 -17.66 -46.17
N VAL A 155 23.97 -16.64 -46.94
CA VAL A 155 24.28 -16.80 -48.37
C VAL A 155 25.79 -16.79 -48.53
N GLY A 156 26.36 -17.99 -48.53
CA GLY A 156 27.70 -18.23 -49.04
C GLY A 156 27.79 -17.82 -50.50
N GLU A 157 28.78 -16.97 -50.80
CA GLU A 157 29.22 -16.70 -52.17
C GLU A 157 30.69 -17.09 -52.29
N ASP A 158 30.90 -18.29 -52.85
CA ASP A 158 32.15 -18.74 -53.44
C ASP A 158 32.54 -17.82 -54.60
N VAL A 159 33.76 -17.26 -54.58
CA VAL A 159 34.44 -16.84 -55.81
C VAL A 159 35.96 -16.93 -55.68
N ALA A 160 36.46 -17.95 -56.39
CA ALA A 160 37.71 -18.06 -57.19
C ALA A 160 39.08 -17.89 -56.52
#